data_AF-A0A7Y2L0Y6-F1
#
_entry.id   AF-A0A7Y2L0Y6-F1
#
_cell.length_a   1.000
_cell.length_b   1.000
_cell.length_c   1.000
_cell.angle_alpha   90.00
_cell.angle_beta   90.00
_cell.angle_gamma   90.00
#
_symmetry.space_group_name_H-M   'P 1'
#
loop_
_entity.id
_entity.type
_entity.pdbx_description
1 polymer ?
#
loop_
_entity_poly.entity_id
_entity_poly.type
_entity_poly.pdbx_seq_one_letter_code
_entity_poly.pdbx_strand_id
1 'polypeptide(L)' 'IREAVLRNIGISIIARQEVPHDPQLRVLTLEGAPQIAEYLYCLKERKSARLPAAFLGLAQEMAPA' A
#
# COMPACT_ATOMS: atom_id res chain seq x y z
N ILE A 1 -0.34 -7.86 -13.48
CA ILE A 1 -1.63 -8.38 -12.95
C ILE A 1 -2.82 -7.59 -13.51
N ARG A 2 -2.79 -6.24 -13.47
CA ARG A 2 -3.83 -5.36 -14.04
C ARG A 2 -4.26 -5.72 -15.48
N GLU A 3 -3.29 -5.96 -16.36
CA GLU A 3 -3.51 -6.32 -17.76
C GLU A 3 -4.36 -7.60 -17.98
N ALA A 4 -4.31 -8.55 -17.03
CA ALA A 4 -5.12 -9.76 -17.09
C ALA A 4 -6.57 -9.49 -16.72
N VAL A 5 -6.80 -8.61 -15.74
CA VAL A 5 -8.15 -8.18 -15.36
C VAL A 5 -8.80 -7.38 -16.48
N LEU A 6 -8.06 -6.42 -17.06
CA LEU A 6 -8.56 -5.58 -18.17
C LEU A 6 -8.90 -6.39 -19.43
N ARG A 7 -8.16 -7.48 -19.71
CA ARG A 7 -8.45 -8.39 -20.83
C ARG A 7 -9.50 -9.45 -20.51
N ASN A 8 -10.16 -9.39 -19.34
CA ASN A 8 -11.14 -10.38 -18.88
C ASN A 8 -10.59 -11.82 -18.82
N ILE A 9 -9.31 -11.98 -18.47
CA ILE A 9 -8.64 -13.29 -18.35
C ILE A 9 -8.30 -13.65 -16.89
N GLY A 10 -8.74 -12.86 -15.90
CA GLY A 10 -8.52 -13.17 -14.49
C GLY A 10 -9.09 -12.14 -13.51
N ILE A 11 -8.91 -12.43 -12.22
CA ILE A 11 -9.25 -11.56 -11.09
C ILE A 11 -8.01 -11.31 -10.23
N SER A 12 -8.02 -10.23 -9.45
CA SER A 12 -6.91 -9.86 -8.57
C SER A 12 -7.43 -9.31 -7.25
N ILE A 13 -6.71 -9.61 -6.17
CA ILE A 13 -6.89 -9.04 -4.85
C ILE A 13 -5.71 -8.09 -4.61
N ILE A 14 -6.01 -6.84 -4.27
CA ILE A 14 -5.02 -5.79 -3.98
C ILE A 14 -5.53 -4.95 -2.80
N ALA A 15 -4.63 -4.24 -2.13
CA ALA A 15 -5.03 -3.35 -1.04
C ALA A 15 -5.93 -2.22 -1.58
N ARG A 16 -6.91 -1.80 -0.77
CA ARG A 16 -7.95 -0.84 -1.18
C ARG A 16 -7.34 0.48 -1.69
N GLN A 17 -6.23 0.90 -1.09
CA GLN A 17 -5.48 2.11 -1.43
C GLN A 17 -4.71 2.00 -2.77
N GLU A 18 -4.46 0.78 -3.25
CA GLU A 18 -3.72 0.54 -4.50
C GLU A 18 -4.64 0.36 -5.72
N VAL A 19 -5.96 0.37 -5.51
CA VAL A 19 -6.93 0.19 -6.59
C VAL A 19 -6.88 1.40 -7.53
N PRO A 20 -6.47 1.22 -8.81
CA PRO A 20 -6.40 2.32 -9.74
C PRO A 20 -7.80 2.82 -10.12
N HIS A 21 -7.93 4.12 -10.35
CA HIS A 21 -9.14 4.67 -10.95
C HIS A 21 -9.17 4.32 -12.44
N ASP A 22 -9.98 3.33 -12.81
CA ASP A 22 -10.14 2.88 -14.19
C ASP A 22 -11.61 2.46 -14.40
N PRO A 23 -12.35 3.12 -15.31
CA PRO A 23 -13.75 2.82 -15.57
C PRO A 23 -14.02 1.38 -16.03
N GLN A 24 -13.02 0.70 -16.58
CA GLN A 24 -13.16 -0.68 -17.06
C GLN A 24 -13.03 -1.71 -15.93
N LEU A 25 -12.55 -1.31 -14.76
CA LEU A 25 -12.40 -2.19 -13.61
C LEU A 25 -13.65 -2.14 -12.73
N ARG A 26 -14.13 -3.33 -12.36
CA ARG A 26 -15.15 -3.48 -11.32
C ARG A 26 -14.50 -3.89 -10.02
N VAL A 27 -14.64 -3.05 -9.00
CA VAL A 27 -14.11 -3.32 -7.67
C VAL A 27 -15.16 -4.06 -6.86
N LEU A 28 -14.75 -5.17 -6.25
CA LEU A 28 -15.58 -5.93 -5.30
C LEU A 28 -14.95 -5.81 -3.91
N THR A 29 -15.76 -5.45 -2.91
CA THR A 29 -15.33 -5.41 -1.51
C THR A 29 -15.28 -6.83 -0.96
N LEU A 30 -14.17 -7.19 -0.32
CA LEU A 30 -14.04 -8.44 0.43
C LEU A 30 -14.30 -8.15 1.91
N GLU A 31 -15.42 -8.68 2.42
CA GLU A 31 -15.77 -8.58 3.84
C GLU A 31 -14.84 -9.47 4.68
N GLY A 32 -14.41 -8.98 5.84
CA GLY A 32 -13.50 -9.71 6.72
C GLY A 32 -12.11 -9.97 6.13
N ALA A 33 -11.68 -9.16 5.15
CA ALA A 33 -10.35 -9.28 4.58
C ALA A 33 -9.26 -9.10 5.66
N PRO A 34 -8.18 -9.89 5.62
CA PRO A 34 -7.09 -9.75 6.58
C PRO A 34 -6.39 -8.41 6.39
N GLN A 35 -6.00 -7.78 7.50
CA GLN A 35 -5.11 -6.63 7.47
C GLN A 35 -3.67 -7.09 7.30
N ILE A 36 -2.95 -6.42 6.40
CA ILE A 36 -1.52 -6.64 6.18
C ILE A 36 -0.78 -5.51 6.88
N ALA A 37 0.15 -5.84 7.77
CA ALA A 37 1.00 -4.85 8.40
C ALA A 37 2.03 -4.31 7.39
N GLU A 38 2.05 -2.99 7.22
CA GLU A 38 3.08 -2.30 6.44
C GLU A 38 4.18 -1.82 7.39
N TYR A 39 5.45 -1.96 6.98
CA TYR A 39 6.60 -1.60 7.80
C TYR A 39 7.52 -0.67 7.05
N LEU A 40 7.94 0.40 7.74
CA LEU A 40 8.98 1.31 7.28
C LEU A 40 10.28 1.03 8.04
N TYR A 41 11.33 0.66 7.30
CA TYR A 41 12.64 0.36 7.88
C TYR A 41 13.70 1.38 7.46
N CYS A 42 14.66 1.62 8.35
CA CYS A 42 15.87 2.37 8.05
C CYS A 42 17.10 1.60 8.54
N LEU A 43 18.24 1.79 7.86
CA LEU A 43 19.51 1.25 8.34
C LEU A 43 19.86 1.90 9.68
N LYS A 44 20.26 1.08 10.66
CA LYS A 44 20.54 1.52 12.03
C LYS A 44 21.54 2.68 12.06
N GLU A 45 22.58 2.59 11.24
CA GLU A 45 23.67 3.58 11.12
C GLU A 45 23.18 4.89 10.49
N ARG A 46 22.05 4.87 9.78
CA ARG A 46 21.47 6.03 9.08
C ARG A 46 20.26 6.62 9.78
N LYS A 47 19.77 6.03 10.88
CA LYS A 47 18.58 6.50 11.60
C LYS A 47 18.69 7.96 12.06
N SER A 48 19.89 8.40 12.43
CA SER A 48 20.16 9.77 12.90
C SER A 48 20.49 10.76 11.77
N ALA A 49 20.63 10.30 10.52
CA ALA A 49 20.86 11.20 9.41
C ALA A 49 19.62 12.10 9.21
N ARG A 50 19.85 13.40 8.94
CA ARG A 50 18.81 14.44 8.92
C ARG A 50 17.56 14.02 8.14
N LEU A 51 17.74 13.48 6.92
CA LEU A 51 16.63 13.17 6.03
C LEU A 51 15.86 11.90 6.48
N PRO A 52 16.51 10.74 6.75
CA PRO A 52 15.83 9.60 7.34
C PRO A 52 15.12 9.92 8.66
N ALA A 53 15.75 10.67 9.56
CA ALA A 53 15.16 11.04 10.85
C ALA A 53 13.87 11.88 10.66
N ALA A 54 13.92 12.90 9.79
CA ALA A 54 12.76 13.73 9.49
C ALA A 54 11.63 12.92 8.84
N PHE A 55 11.95 12.06 7.87
CA PHE A 55 10.95 11.22 7.20
C PHE A 55 10.30 10.22 8.15
N LEU A 56 11.09 9.54 9.00
CA LEU A 56 10.57 8.60 9.99
C LEU A 56 9.66 9.29 11.00
N GLY A 57 9.99 10.52 11.43
CA GLY A 57 9.14 11.31 12.32
C GLY A 57 7.78 11.61 11.68
N LEU A 58 7.77 12.12 10.45
CA LEU A 58 6.53 12.38 9.71
C LEU A 58 5.72 11.11 9.46
N ALA A 59 6.38 10.01 9.07
CA ALA A 59 5.71 8.74 8.84
C ALA A 59 5.04 8.20 10.12
N GLN A 60 5.66 8.41 11.29
CA GLN A 60 5.08 8.03 12.58
C GLN A 60 3.83 8.86 12.90
N GLU A 61 3.86 10.16 12.64
CA GLU A 61 2.71 11.07 12.84
C GLU A 61 1.54 10.75 11.89
N MET A 62 1.84 10.28 10.68
CA MET A 62 0.86 9.94 9.65
C MET A 62 0.39 8.48 9.72
N ALA A 63 0.97 7.67 10.60
CA ALA A 63 0.62 6.25 10.70
C ALA A 63 -0.85 6.10 11.13
N PRO A 64 -1.64 5.22 10.47
CA PRO A 64 -2.98 4.91 10.92
C PRO A 64 -2.94 4.30 12.34
N ALA A 65 -3.92 4.68 13.17
CA ALA A 65 -4.05 4.24 14.57
C ALA A 65 -4.41 2.76 14.70
#